data_AF-A0A2V6BM48-F1
#
_entry.id   AF-A0A2V6BM48-F1
#
_cell.length_a   1.000
_cell.length_b   1.000
_cell.length_c   1.000
_cell.angle_alpha   90.00
_cell.angle_beta   90.00
_cell.angle_gamma   90.00
#
_symmetry.space_group_name_H-M   'P 1'
#
loop_
_entity.id
_entity.type
_entity.pdbx_description
1 polymer ?
#
loop_
_entity_poly.entity_id
_entity_poly.type
_entity_poly.pdbx_seq_one_letter_code
_entity_poly.pdbx_strand_id
1 'polypeptide(L)'
;TLALDVRTEKLADAMTQLGMKEGFDVCLEMSGNPKAFADILPNMFYGGKIALLGIMPSTASIDWNVVVFHSLTLQGIYGREMFETWYKMTSLIQSGVDISPVITHHFPFQQFKEAIELAKSGNSGKIVMEWSER
;
A
#
# COMPACT_ATOMS: atom_id res chain seq x y z
N THR A 1 1.60 -6.34 14.78
CA THR A 1 1.00 -5.70 13.59
C THR A 1 -0.48 -5.48 13.85
N LEU A 2 -1.02 -4.36 13.37
CA LEU A 2 -2.43 -4.01 13.50
C LEU A 2 -3.02 -3.84 12.10
N ALA A 3 -4.19 -4.43 11.87
CA ALA A 3 -5.03 -4.13 10.71
C ALA A 3 -6.20 -3.28 11.20
N LEU A 4 -6.51 -2.20 10.48
CA LEU A 4 -7.47 -1.17 10.89
C LEU A 4 -8.47 -0.92 9.76
N ASP A 5 -9.77 -0.95 10.05
CA ASP A 5 -10.79 -0.55 9.07
C ASP A 5 -11.15 0.94 9.25
N VAL A 6 -10.58 1.77 8.38
CA VAL A 6 -10.76 3.24 8.40
C VAL A 6 -12.20 3.71 8.11
N ARG A 7 -13.13 2.80 7.80
CA ARG A 7 -14.57 3.12 7.71
C ARG A 7 -15.22 3.21 9.09
N THR A 8 -14.70 2.47 10.05
CA THR A 8 -15.28 2.34 11.40
C THR A 8 -14.33 2.82 12.50
N GLU A 9 -13.03 2.88 12.22
CA GLU A 9 -11.98 3.17 13.18
C GLU A 9 -11.15 4.39 12.75
N LYS A 10 -10.51 5.05 13.72
CA LYS A 10 -9.64 6.21 13.46
C LYS A 10 -8.17 5.82 13.57
N LEU A 11 -7.36 6.40 12.70
CA LEU A 11 -5.91 6.18 12.71
C LEU A 11 -5.25 6.61 14.03
N ALA A 12 -5.77 7.66 14.69
CA ALA A 12 -5.27 8.12 15.98
C ALA A 12 -5.43 7.05 17.09
N ASP A 13 -6.49 6.25 17.03
CA ASP A 13 -6.74 5.19 18.00
C ASP A 13 -5.73 4.04 17.80
N ALA A 14 -5.34 3.77 16.55
CA ALA A 14 -4.30 2.80 16.21
C ALA A 14 -2.95 3.16 16.86
N MET A 15 -2.58 4.44 16.86
CA MET A 15 -1.35 4.90 17.53
C MET A 15 -1.38 4.59 19.03
N THR A 16 -2.53 4.83 19.68
CA THR A 16 -2.71 4.52 21.11
C THR A 16 -2.61 3.02 21.38
N GLN A 17 -3.27 2.19 20.56
CA GLN A 17 -3.22 0.72 20.70
C GLN A 17 -1.81 0.17 20.52
N LEU A 18 -1.01 0.79 19.65
CA LEU A 18 0.38 0.41 19.40
C LEU A 18 1.37 1.03 20.40
N GLY A 19 0.91 1.85 21.36
CA GLY A 19 1.76 2.53 22.33
C GLY A 19 2.67 3.60 21.72
N MET A 20 2.31 4.13 20.56
CA MET A 20 3.05 5.18 19.86
C MET A 20 2.85 6.54 20.53
N LYS A 21 3.86 7.41 20.44
CA LYS A 21 3.85 8.72 21.11
C LYS A 21 3.78 9.93 20.17
N GLU A 22 4.40 9.86 19.00
CA GLU A 22 4.69 11.06 18.19
C GLU A 22 4.18 10.97 16.74
N GLY A 23 3.88 9.78 16.21
CA GLY A 23 3.36 9.58 14.86
C GLY A 23 4.04 8.45 14.10
N PHE A 24 3.68 8.27 12.82
CA PHE A 24 4.34 7.33 11.92
C PHE A 24 5.57 7.96 11.25
N ASP A 25 6.72 7.28 11.29
CA ASP A 25 7.94 7.75 10.63
C ASP A 25 7.88 7.63 9.11
N VAL A 26 7.23 6.56 8.63
CA VAL A 26 7.14 6.20 7.21
C VAL A 26 5.69 5.86 6.86
N CYS A 27 5.17 6.50 5.82
CA CYS A 27 3.91 6.15 5.18
C CYS A 27 4.17 5.64 3.77
N LEU A 28 3.50 4.54 3.43
CA LEU A 28 3.44 4.00 2.07
C LEU A 28 2.01 4.20 1.56
N GLU A 29 1.79 5.24 0.75
CA GLU A 29 0.48 5.53 0.18
C GLU A 29 0.28 4.70 -1.09
N MET A 30 -0.55 3.66 -0.99
CA MET A 30 -0.80 2.68 -2.06
C MET A 30 -2.23 2.76 -2.62
N SER A 31 -3.11 3.54 -2.01
CA SER A 31 -4.55 3.54 -2.30
C SER A 31 -4.96 4.54 -3.38
N GLY A 32 -4.22 5.64 -3.53
CA GLY A 32 -4.64 6.77 -4.38
C GLY A 32 -5.91 7.47 -3.88
N ASN A 33 -6.31 7.24 -2.62
CA ASN A 33 -7.53 7.80 -2.04
C ASN A 33 -7.23 9.16 -1.37
N PRO A 34 -7.84 10.28 -1.81
CA PRO A 34 -7.56 11.61 -1.24
C PRO A 34 -7.86 11.72 0.25
N LYS A 35 -8.93 11.07 0.74
CA LYS A 35 -9.30 11.10 2.16
C LYS A 35 -8.26 10.36 2.99
N ALA A 36 -7.85 9.16 2.56
CA ALA A 36 -6.83 8.39 3.26
C ALA A 36 -5.51 9.16 3.37
N PHE A 37 -5.13 9.87 2.30
CA PHE A 37 -3.92 10.68 2.30
C PHE A 37 -4.05 11.93 3.20
N ALA A 38 -5.18 12.63 3.18
CA ALA A 38 -5.42 13.73 4.10
C ALA A 38 -5.43 13.28 5.58
N ASP A 39 -5.99 12.09 5.86
CA ASP A 39 -6.09 11.53 7.21
C ASP A 39 -4.71 11.14 7.79
N ILE A 40 -3.76 10.66 6.97
CA ILE A 40 -2.42 10.26 7.47
C ILE A 40 -1.52 11.45 7.80
N LEU A 41 -1.62 12.57 7.07
CA LEU A 41 -0.72 13.74 7.23
C LEU A 41 -0.56 14.23 8.69
N PRO A 42 -1.63 14.50 9.46
CA PRO A 42 -1.50 14.94 10.84
C PRO A 42 -1.02 13.85 11.80
N ASN A 43 -1.02 12.58 11.37
CA ASN A 43 -0.56 11.43 12.16
C ASN A 43 0.90 11.03 11.84
N MET A 44 1.56 11.77 10.95
CA MET A 44 2.99 11.58 10.66
C MET A 44 3.86 12.22 11.72
N PHE A 45 5.00 11.59 12.00
CA PHE A 45 6.08 12.16 12.79
C PHE A 45 6.66 13.43 12.12
N TYR A 46 7.19 14.36 12.91
CA TYR A 46 7.90 15.54 12.40
C TYR A 46 9.20 15.12 11.70
N GLY A 47 9.32 15.36 10.40
CA GLY A 47 10.40 14.84 9.55
C GLY A 47 10.06 13.50 8.89
N GLY A 48 8.82 13.03 9.02
CA GLY A 48 8.33 11.78 8.45
C GLY A 48 8.40 11.75 6.92
N LYS A 49 8.44 10.54 6.37
CA LYS A 49 8.57 10.30 4.93
C LYS A 49 7.34 9.61 4.38
N ILE A 50 6.87 10.07 3.23
CA ILE A 50 5.73 9.50 2.54
C ILE A 50 6.14 9.09 1.13
N ALA A 51 6.03 7.80 0.84
CA ALA A 51 6.16 7.27 -0.52
C ALA A 51 4.77 7.22 -1.18
N LEU A 52 4.59 7.96 -2.27
CA LEU A 52 3.35 8.08 -3.02
C LEU A 52 3.40 7.16 -4.24
N LEU A 53 2.79 5.98 -4.14
CA LEU A 53 2.61 5.04 -5.26
C LEU A 53 1.19 5.11 -5.84
N GLY A 54 0.20 5.33 -4.98
CA GLY A 54 -1.20 5.51 -5.39
C GLY A 54 -1.37 6.73 -6.30
N ILE A 55 -2.13 6.56 -7.38
CA ILE A 55 -2.40 7.64 -8.34
C ILE A 55 -3.54 8.50 -7.83
N MET A 56 -3.22 9.69 -7.33
CA MET A 56 -4.20 10.66 -6.85
C MET A 56 -4.97 11.31 -8.00
N PRO A 57 -6.28 11.58 -7.85
CA PRO A 57 -7.01 12.43 -8.79
C PRO A 57 -6.50 13.87 -8.72
N SER A 58 -6.65 14.63 -9.80
CA SER A 58 -6.23 16.05 -9.87
C SER A 58 -6.91 16.96 -8.84
N THR A 59 -8.04 16.54 -8.28
CA THR A 59 -8.81 17.25 -7.26
C THR A 59 -8.38 16.93 -5.82
N ALA A 60 -7.38 16.07 -5.62
CA ALA A 60 -6.88 15.71 -4.29
C ALA A 60 -6.19 16.91 -3.63
N SER A 61 -6.90 17.62 -2.76
CA SER A 61 -6.34 18.70 -1.94
C SER A 61 -5.86 18.18 -0.59
N ILE A 62 -4.80 18.81 -0.07
CA ILE A 62 -4.26 18.57 1.27
C ILE A 62 -3.94 19.88 1.98
N ASP A 63 -3.80 19.82 3.30
CA ASP A 63 -3.27 20.95 4.06
C ASP A 63 -1.74 20.99 3.96
N TRP A 64 -1.25 21.87 3.09
CA TRP A 64 0.19 22.09 2.88
C TRP A 64 0.90 22.67 4.10
N ASN A 65 0.18 23.31 5.04
CA ASN A 65 0.80 23.78 6.27
C ASN A 65 1.31 22.61 7.11
N VAL A 66 0.56 21.49 7.16
CA VAL A 66 1.01 20.28 7.85
C VAL A 66 2.31 19.76 7.22
N VAL A 67 2.37 19.71 5.89
CA VAL A 67 3.60 19.29 5.17
C VAL A 67 4.80 20.15 5.54
N VAL A 68 4.61 21.48 5.56
CA VAL A 68 5.69 22.44 5.86
C VAL A 68 6.09 22.39 7.33
N PHE A 69 5.14 22.53 8.26
CA PHE A 69 5.42 22.60 9.68
C PHE A 69 5.86 21.26 10.28
N HIS A 70 5.39 20.14 9.72
CA HIS A 70 5.88 18.82 10.12
C HIS A 70 7.14 18.41 9.35
N SER A 71 7.68 19.25 8.46
CA SER A 71 8.89 18.95 7.67
C SER A 71 8.80 17.60 6.92
N LEU A 72 7.63 17.31 6.33
CA LEU A 72 7.39 16.01 5.69
C LEU A 72 8.10 15.92 4.34
N THR A 73 8.68 14.76 4.05
CA THR A 73 9.23 14.44 2.73
C THR A 73 8.23 13.61 1.94
N LEU A 74 7.74 14.16 0.82
CA LEU A 74 6.85 13.46 -0.09
C LEU A 74 7.64 13.01 -1.32
N GLN A 75 7.66 11.70 -1.60
CA GLN A 75 8.36 11.12 -2.73
C GLN A 75 7.37 10.39 -3.64
N GLY A 76 7.18 10.90 -4.86
CA GLY A 76 6.45 10.19 -5.90
C GLY A 76 7.22 8.95 -6.38
N ILE A 77 6.53 7.81 -6.48
CA ILE A 77 7.07 6.58 -7.05
C ILE A 77 6.34 6.27 -8.35
N TYR A 78 7.08 6.34 -9.45
CA TYR A 78 6.60 5.90 -10.76
C TYR A 78 7.13 4.50 -11.06
N GLY A 79 6.25 3.50 -10.94
CA GLY A 79 6.59 2.11 -11.23
C GLY A 79 7.65 1.56 -10.27
N ARG A 80 8.87 1.32 -10.79
CA ARG A 80 9.99 0.73 -10.03
C ARG A 80 11.35 1.06 -10.65
N GLU A 81 12.40 1.06 -9.85
CA GLU A 81 13.80 1.10 -10.31
C GLU A 81 14.22 -0.31 -10.78
N MET A 82 13.83 -0.66 -12.02
CA MET A 82 13.74 -2.05 -12.50
C MET A 82 14.91 -2.96 -12.10
N PHE A 83 16.13 -2.69 -12.55
CA PHE A 83 17.24 -3.63 -12.35
C PHE A 83 17.60 -3.75 -10.87
N GLU A 84 17.81 -2.64 -10.18
CA GLU A 84 18.24 -2.62 -8.79
C GLU A 84 17.19 -3.27 -7.86
N THR A 85 15.91 -2.93 -8.04
CA THR A 85 14.84 -3.45 -7.19
C THR A 85 14.55 -4.92 -7.45
N TRP A 86 14.77 -5.43 -8.67
CA TRP A 86 14.64 -6.87 -8.96
C TRP A 86 15.69 -7.71 -8.24
N TYR A 87 16.95 -7.23 -8.22
CA TYR A 87 18.00 -7.90 -7.44
C TYR A 87 17.67 -7.88 -5.95
N LYS A 88 17.24 -6.73 -5.40
CA LYS A 88 16.83 -6.62 -4.00
C LYS A 88 15.67 -7.57 -3.66
N MET A 89 14.63 -7.62 -4.49
CA MET A 89 13.48 -8.52 -4.27
C MET A 89 13.87 -9.99 -4.36
N THR A 90 14.73 -10.36 -5.32
CA THR A 90 15.23 -11.73 -5.44
C THR A 90 16.01 -12.13 -4.19
N SER A 91 16.90 -11.27 -3.71
CA SER A 91 17.65 -11.49 -2.48
C SER A 91 16.75 -11.63 -1.26
N LEU A 92 15.68 -10.82 -1.15
CA LEU A 92 14.71 -10.92 -0.06
C LEU A 92 13.99 -12.27 -0.04
N ILE A 93 13.51 -12.75 -1.20
CA ILE A 93 12.86 -14.05 -1.33
C ILE A 93 13.83 -15.19 -0.98
N GLN A 94 15.06 -15.13 -1.52
CA GLN A 94 16.10 -16.11 -1.21
C GLN A 94 16.50 -16.10 0.28
N SER A 95 16.36 -14.96 0.96
CA SER A 95 16.62 -14.80 2.39
C SER A 95 15.44 -15.23 3.27
N GLY A 96 14.34 -15.69 2.68
CA GLY A 96 13.20 -16.27 3.42
C GLY A 96 11.94 -15.42 3.49
N VAL A 97 11.84 -14.31 2.75
CA VAL A 97 10.57 -13.58 2.62
C VAL A 97 9.61 -14.41 1.76
N ASP A 98 8.57 -14.97 2.40
CA ASP A 98 7.51 -15.70 1.70
C ASP A 98 6.40 -14.74 1.25
N ILE A 99 6.23 -14.64 -0.08
CA ILE A 99 5.18 -13.83 -0.72
C ILE A 99 3.99 -14.66 -1.22
N SER A 100 4.06 -15.98 -1.08
CA SER A 100 3.02 -16.92 -1.52
C SER A 100 1.63 -16.57 -0.98
N PRO A 101 1.46 -16.10 0.28
CA PRO A 101 0.14 -15.73 0.82
C PRO A 101 -0.57 -14.58 0.08
N VAL A 102 0.15 -13.77 -0.70
CA VAL A 102 -0.46 -12.73 -1.53
C VAL A 102 -1.26 -13.35 -2.68
N ILE A 103 -0.89 -14.56 -3.13
CA ILE A 103 -1.62 -15.31 -4.14
C ILE A 103 -2.77 -16.03 -3.44
N THR A 104 -3.99 -15.62 -3.77
CA THR A 104 -5.21 -16.13 -3.13
C THR A 104 -5.94 -17.13 -3.99
N HIS A 105 -5.77 -17.06 -5.32
CA HIS A 105 -6.47 -17.93 -6.25
C HIS A 105 -5.59 -18.30 -7.44
N HIS A 106 -5.80 -19.53 -7.89
CA HIS A 106 -5.23 -20.09 -9.12
C HIS A 106 -6.39 -20.47 -10.05
N PHE A 107 -6.27 -20.10 -11.33
CA PHE A 107 -7.23 -20.46 -12.36
C PHE A 107 -6.52 -21.05 -13.57
N PRO A 108 -7.09 -22.06 -14.25
CA PRO A 108 -6.65 -22.38 -15.60
C PRO A 108 -6.98 -21.21 -16.53
N PHE A 109 -6.13 -20.93 -17.52
CA PHE A 109 -6.28 -19.74 -18.38
C PHE A 109 -7.62 -19.67 -19.12
N GLN A 110 -8.28 -20.81 -19.36
CA GLN A 110 -9.59 -20.88 -20.00
C GLN A 110 -10.70 -20.23 -19.16
N GLN A 111 -10.51 -20.13 -17.83
CA GLN A 111 -11.45 -19.51 -16.88
C GLN A 111 -11.12 -18.04 -16.61
N PHE A 112 -10.52 -17.34 -17.58
CA PHE A 112 -10.12 -15.94 -17.41
C PHE A 112 -11.29 -15.01 -17.09
N LYS A 113 -12.51 -15.32 -17.56
CA LYS A 113 -13.69 -14.48 -17.31
C LYS A 113 -14.08 -14.51 -15.84
N GLU A 114 -14.16 -15.70 -15.28
CA GLU A 114 -14.45 -15.96 -13.87
C GLU A 114 -13.38 -15.32 -12.98
N ALA A 115 -12.10 -15.47 -13.34
CA ALA A 115 -10.99 -14.85 -12.65
C ALA A 115 -11.08 -13.31 -12.63
N ILE A 116 -11.43 -12.69 -13.76
CA ILE A 116 -11.61 -11.23 -13.86
C ILE A 116 -12.80 -10.75 -13.04
N GLU A 117 -13.93 -11.44 -13.09
CA GLU A 117 -15.11 -11.05 -12.30
C GLU A 117 -14.85 -11.19 -10.79
N LEU A 118 -14.13 -12.23 -10.37
CA LEU A 118 -13.69 -12.36 -8.98
C LEU A 118 -12.76 -11.20 -8.58
N ALA A 119 -11.80 -10.84 -9.43
CA ALA A 119 -10.90 -9.70 -9.17
C ALA A 119 -11.67 -8.39 -8.98
N LYS A 120 -12.68 -8.13 -9.81
CA LYS A 120 -13.53 -6.93 -9.72
C LYS A 120 -14.37 -6.88 -8.45
N SER A 121 -14.76 -8.03 -7.92
CA SER A 121 -15.56 -8.11 -6.69
C SER A 121 -14.81 -7.59 -5.45
N GLY A 122 -13.49 -7.51 -5.50
CA GLY A 122 -12.63 -7.15 -4.37
C GLY A 122 -12.38 -8.30 -3.38
N ASN A 123 -12.98 -9.48 -3.58
CA ASN A 123 -12.79 -10.66 -2.73
C ASN A 123 -11.61 -11.53 -3.18
N SER A 124 -10.49 -10.90 -3.57
CA SER A 124 -9.27 -11.58 -3.97
C SER A 124 -8.03 -10.73 -3.65
N GLY A 125 -6.91 -11.37 -3.36
CA GLY A 125 -5.58 -10.76 -3.42
C GLY A 125 -5.03 -10.81 -4.84
N LYS A 126 -3.92 -11.52 -5.05
CA LYS A 126 -3.39 -11.82 -6.38
C LYS A 126 -4.04 -13.10 -6.93
N ILE A 127 -4.44 -13.04 -8.19
CA ILE A 127 -4.88 -14.19 -8.98
C ILE A 127 -3.76 -14.55 -9.97
N VAL A 128 -3.42 -15.83 -10.05
CA VAL A 128 -2.45 -16.39 -11.01
C VAL A 128 -3.18 -17.30 -11.99
N MET A 129 -2.87 -17.15 -13.28
CA MET A 129 -3.42 -18.00 -14.34
C MET A 129 -2.38 -19.04 -14.78
N GLU A 130 -2.79 -20.29 -14.81
CA GLU A 130 -1.98 -21.42 -15.25
C GLU A 130 -2.22 -21.70 -16.74
N TRP A 131 -1.12 -21.78 -17.47
CA TRP A 131 -1.11 -21.95 -18.94
C TRP A 131 -0.71 -23.36 -19.37
N SER A 132 -0.29 -24.21 -18.43
CA SER A 132 0.07 -25.61 -18.74
C SER A 132 -1.18 -26.45 -18.95
N GLU A 133 -1.21 -27.22 -20.05
CA GLU A 133 -2.29 -28.16 -20.40
C GLU A 133 -2.24 -29.48 -19.61
N ARG A 134 -1.69 -29.50 -18.39
CA ARG A 134 -1.55 -30.75 -17.63
C ARG A 134 -2.88 -31.32 -17.17
#